data_AF-A0A5P0ZT46-F1
#
_entry.id   AF-A0A5P0ZT46-F1
#
_cell.length_a   1.000
_cell.length_b   1.000
_cell.length_c   1.000
_cell.angle_alpha   90.00
_cell.angle_beta   90.00
_cell.angle_gamma   90.00
#
_symmetry.space_group_name_H-M   'P 1'
#
loop_
_entity.id
_entity.type
_entity.pdbx_description
1 polymer ?
#
loop_
_entity_poly.entity_id
_entity_poly.type
_entity_poly.pdbx_seq_one_letter_code
_entity_poly.pdbx_strand_id
1 'polypeptide(L)'
;MTREVEEFKELLAQAKFVTFLTGAGVSVPSGIPDYRSKNGLYKKEKYDFPPEYMLSHDNLVKHPDIFHDFVVHNMYFPDAKPNVIHQKM
;
A
#
# COMPACT_ATOMS: atom_id res chain seq x y z
N MET A 1 -8.56 -26.66 -8.96
CA MET A 1 -8.07 -25.33 -9.38
C MET A 1 -8.86 -24.90 -10.61
N THR A 2 -9.07 -23.61 -10.82
CA THR A 2 -9.79 -23.13 -12.02
C THR A 2 -8.85 -23.18 -13.23
N ARG A 3 -9.42 -23.22 -14.44
CA ARG A 3 -8.66 -23.25 -15.69
C ARG A 3 -7.68 -22.08 -15.79
N GLU A 4 -8.11 -20.90 -15.36
CA GLU A 4 -7.32 -19.66 -15.39
C GLU A 4 -6.07 -19.75 -14.51
N VAL A 5 -6.15 -20.45 -13.36
CA VAL A 5 -5.00 -20.60 -12.47
C VAL A 5 -3.97 -21.58 -13.05
N GLU A 6 -4.42 -22.65 -13.71
CA GLU A 6 -3.48 -23.58 -14.39
C GLU A 6 -2.79 -22.90 -15.58
N GLU A 7 -3.52 -22.15 -16.40
CA GLU A 7 -2.96 -21.38 -17.51
C GLU A 7 -1.93 -20.35 -17.01
N PHE A 8 -2.23 -19.62 -15.93
CA PHE A 8 -1.29 -18.70 -15.32
C PHE A 8 0.01 -19.40 -14.85
N LYS A 9 -0.10 -20.60 -14.24
CA LYS A 9 1.07 -21.36 -13.80
C LYS A 9 1.97 -21.77 -14.96
N GLU A 10 1.38 -22.22 -16.07
CA GLU A 10 2.13 -22.59 -17.27
C GLU A 10 2.87 -21.39 -17.86
N LEU A 11 2.18 -20.25 -18.00
CA LEU A 11 2.79 -19.00 -18.47
C LEU A 11 3.92 -18.54 -17.55
N LEU A 12 3.72 -18.61 -16.23
CA LEU A 12 4.73 -18.23 -15.25
C LEU A 12 5.96 -19.14 -15.32
N ALA A 13 5.78 -20.46 -15.50
CA ALA A 13 6.86 -21.42 -15.61
C ALA A 13 7.71 -21.25 -16.89
N GLN A 14 7.10 -20.78 -17.98
CA GLN A 14 7.78 -20.54 -19.26
C GLN A 14 8.45 -19.16 -19.35
N ALA A 15 8.03 -18.21 -18.51
CA ALA A 15 8.55 -16.85 -18.52
C ALA A 15 10.03 -16.80 -18.09
N LYS A 16 10.85 -16.07 -18.84
CA LYS A 16 12.27 -15.85 -18.52
C LYS A 16 12.53 -14.62 -17.65
N PHE A 17 11.64 -13.63 -17.73
CA PHE A 17 11.77 -12.34 -17.03
C PHE A 17 10.40 -11.95 -16.49
N VAL A 18 10.15 -12.35 -15.23
CA VAL A 18 8.89 -12.03 -14.55
C VAL A 18 9.04 -10.70 -13.82
N THR A 19 8.05 -9.83 -13.99
CA THR A 19 7.96 -8.54 -13.27
C THR A 19 6.65 -8.49 -12.51
N PHE A 20 6.74 -8.25 -11.20
CA PHE A 20 5.57 -8.01 -10.35
C PHE A 20 5.35 -6.51 -10.15
N LEU A 21 4.23 -5.99 -10.65
CA LEU A 21 3.77 -4.65 -10.31
C LEU A 21 2.89 -4.73 -9.06
N THR A 22 3.35 -4.16 -7.96
CA THR A 22 2.67 -4.22 -6.67
C THR A 22 2.16 -2.84 -6.25
N GLY A 23 1.19 -2.84 -5.33
CA GLY A 23 0.70 -1.64 -4.65
C GLY A 23 0.47 -1.93 -3.17
N ALA A 24 -0.08 -0.98 -2.41
CA ALA A 24 -0.22 -1.09 -0.95
C ALA A 24 -0.95 -2.36 -0.48
N GLY A 25 -1.83 -2.94 -1.32
CA GLY A 25 -2.57 -4.16 -1.01
C GLY A 25 -1.69 -5.35 -0.60
N VAL A 26 -0.46 -5.48 -1.14
CA VAL A 26 0.44 -6.59 -0.76
C VAL A 26 0.92 -6.47 0.68
N SER A 27 0.86 -5.27 1.28
CA SER A 27 1.29 -4.98 2.65
C SER A 27 0.15 -4.97 3.67
N VAL A 28 -1.11 -5.08 3.23
CA VAL A 28 -2.27 -5.20 4.15
C VAL A 28 -2.14 -6.38 5.10
N PRO A 29 -1.71 -7.59 4.66
CA PRO A 29 -1.46 -8.70 5.58
C PRO A 29 -0.27 -8.49 6.53
N SER A 30 0.58 -7.49 6.27
CA SER A 30 1.65 -7.07 7.18
C SER A 30 1.19 -6.01 8.19
N GLY A 31 -0.11 -5.72 8.26
CA GLY A 31 -0.69 -4.73 9.17
C GLY A 31 -0.63 -3.29 8.67
N ILE A 32 -0.20 -3.06 7.42
CA ILE A 32 -0.12 -1.73 6.83
C ILE A 32 -1.39 -1.47 6.00
N PRO A 33 -2.25 -0.51 6.36
CA PRO A 33 -3.48 -0.23 5.63
C PRO A 33 -3.18 0.25 4.21
N ASP A 34 -4.04 -0.10 3.26
CA ASP A 34 -4.00 0.51 1.93
C ASP A 34 -4.59 1.93 1.94
N TYR A 35 -4.59 2.57 0.78
CA TYR A 35 -5.10 3.94 0.65
C TYR A 35 -6.63 4.01 0.58
N ARG A 36 -7.30 3.14 -0.18
CA ARG A 36 -8.66 3.41 -0.73
C ARG A 36 -9.73 2.38 -0.36
N SER A 37 -9.39 1.28 0.31
CA SER A 37 -10.38 0.30 0.77
C SER A 37 -11.28 0.90 1.85
N LYS A 38 -12.34 0.18 2.22
CA LYS A 38 -13.30 0.62 3.25
C LYS A 38 -12.64 1.04 4.56
N ASN A 39 -11.56 0.35 4.95
CA ASN A 39 -10.77 0.65 6.16
C ASN A 39 -9.41 1.31 5.82
N GLY A 40 -9.24 1.82 4.60
CA GLY A 40 -8.01 2.43 4.11
C GLY A 40 -7.79 3.84 4.63
N LEU A 41 -6.60 4.37 4.37
CA LEU A 41 -6.14 5.68 4.83
C LEU A 41 -7.12 6.82 4.51
N TYR A 42 -7.74 6.80 3.32
CA TYR A 42 -8.56 7.89 2.82
C TYR A 42 -9.98 7.95 3.41
N LYS A 43 -10.36 6.94 4.21
CA LYS A 43 -11.64 6.91 4.92
C LYS A 43 -11.53 7.40 6.36
N LYS A 44 -10.34 7.82 6.82
CA LYS A 44 -10.16 8.34 8.18
C LYS A 44 -10.69 9.79 8.27
N GLU A 45 -11.90 9.96 8.80
CA GLU A 45 -12.58 11.25 8.99
C GLU A 45 -12.01 12.12 10.13
N LYS A 46 -10.83 11.79 10.66
CA LYS A 46 -10.26 12.44 11.86
C LYS A 46 -9.47 13.72 11.58
N TYR A 47 -9.39 14.17 10.34
CA TYR A 47 -8.50 15.26 9.93
C TYR A 47 -9.27 16.40 9.26
N ASP A 48 -8.80 17.62 9.47
CA ASP A 48 -9.43 18.85 8.94
C ASP A 48 -9.31 18.99 7.42
N PHE A 49 -8.37 18.25 6.81
CA PHE A 49 -8.12 18.25 5.37
C PHE A 49 -8.24 16.84 4.77
N PRO A 50 -8.54 16.72 3.48
CA PRO A 50 -8.53 15.42 2.81
C PRO A 50 -7.11 14.83 2.80
N PRO A 51 -6.96 13.50 2.96
CA PRO A 51 -5.66 12.83 2.91
C PRO A 51 -4.83 13.10 1.66
N GLU A 52 -5.46 13.33 0.51
CA GLU A 52 -4.77 13.74 -0.72
C GLU A 52 -4.07 15.09 -0.58
N TYR A 53 -4.69 16.05 0.12
CA TYR A 53 -4.06 17.33 0.42
C TYR A 53 -2.97 17.14 1.47
N MET A 54 -3.24 16.41 2.55
CA MET A 54 -2.26 16.20 3.62
C MET A 54 -0.98 15.53 3.14
N LEU A 55 -1.05 14.69 2.09
CA LEU A 55 0.08 14.05 1.42
C LEU A 55 0.64 14.82 0.22
N SER A 56 0.12 16.00 -0.08
CA SER A 56 0.56 16.80 -1.22
C SER A 56 1.86 17.56 -0.94
N HIS A 57 2.58 17.88 -2.02
CA HIS A 57 3.72 18.80 -1.97
C HIS A 57 3.33 20.18 -1.40
N ASP A 58 2.14 20.67 -1.75
CA ASP A 58 1.64 21.95 -1.26
C ASP A 58 1.51 21.97 0.27
N ASN A 59 0.97 20.91 0.86
CA ASN A 59 0.87 20.78 2.32
C ASN A 59 2.25 20.64 2.96
N LEU A 60 3.15 19.86 2.35
CA LEU A 60 4.54 19.75 2.84
C LEU A 60 5.24 21.11 2.90
N VAL A 61 5.02 21.98 1.91
CA VAL A 61 5.67 23.30 1.86
C VAL A 61 4.97 24.33 2.77
N LYS A 62 3.64 24.36 2.78
CA LYS A 62 2.87 25.39 3.49
C LYS A 62 2.61 25.04 4.96
N HIS A 63 2.47 23.75 5.27
CA HIS A 63 2.12 23.20 6.59
C HIS A 63 2.92 21.92 6.89
N PRO A 64 4.26 22.01 6.98
CA PRO A 64 5.13 20.84 7.16
C PRO A 64 4.85 20.05 8.46
N ASP A 65 4.36 20.72 9.49
CA ASP A 65 3.91 20.13 10.76
C ASP A 65 2.70 19.21 10.56
N ILE A 66 1.69 19.65 9.82
CA ILE A 66 0.50 18.84 9.49
C ILE A 66 0.90 17.65 8.63
N PHE A 67 1.75 17.87 7.61
CA PHE A 67 2.25 16.78 6.77
C PHE A 67 2.98 15.73 7.61
N HIS A 68 3.91 16.16 8.46
CA HIS A 68 4.70 15.28 9.31
C HIS A 68 3.82 14.49 10.28
N ASP A 69 2.90 15.17 10.98
CA ASP A 69 1.96 14.53 11.90
C ASP A 69 1.13 13.44 11.21
N PHE A 70 0.58 13.77 10.04
CA PHE A 70 -0.22 12.82 9.27
C PHE A 70 0.60 11.59 8.85
N VAL A 71 1.83 11.78 8.34
CA VAL A 71 2.69 10.69 7.90
C VAL A 71 3.10 9.80 9.08
N VAL A 72 3.54 10.39 10.20
CA VAL A 72 4.00 9.60 11.36
C VAL A 72 2.85 8.78 11.95
N HIS A 73 1.67 9.36 12.12
CA HIS A 73 0.55 8.66 12.75
C HIS A 73 -0.12 7.62 11.84
N ASN A 74 0.01 7.74 10.53
CA ASN A 74 -0.75 6.90 9.60
C ASN A 74 0.07 6.03 8.66
N MET A 75 1.35 6.35 8.45
CA MET A 75 2.19 5.73 7.43
C MET A 75 3.51 5.17 7.98
N TYR A 76 3.83 5.41 9.25
CA TYR A 76 5.04 4.89 9.89
C TYR A 76 4.76 3.59 10.67
N PHE A 77 5.27 2.46 10.15
CA PHE A 77 5.08 1.12 10.71
C PHE A 77 6.43 0.43 10.95
N PRO A 78 7.20 0.81 11.98
CA PRO A 78 8.59 0.36 12.17
C PRO A 78 8.71 -1.15 12.44
N ASP A 79 7.67 -1.76 13.03
CA ASP A 79 7.66 -3.16 13.40
C ASP A 79 7.14 -4.10 12.29
N ALA A 80 6.62 -3.55 11.19
CA ALA A 80 6.07 -4.34 10.10
C ALA A 80 7.11 -5.29 9.49
N LYS A 81 6.69 -6.52 9.19
CA LYS A 81 7.54 -7.56 8.59
C LYS A 81 6.98 -8.03 7.24
N PRO A 82 7.84 -8.51 6.31
CA PRO A 82 7.38 -9.09 5.06
C PRO A 82 6.45 -10.28 5.32
N ASN A 83 5.27 -10.27 4.70
CA ASN A 83 4.34 -11.40 4.72
C ASN A 83 4.65 -12.41 3.59
N VAL A 84 3.87 -13.49 3.51
CA VAL A 84 4.06 -14.58 2.54
C VAL A 84 4.11 -14.11 1.08
N ILE A 85 3.38 -13.05 0.73
CA ILE A 85 3.34 -12.56 -0.65
C ILE A 85 4.72 -12.01 -1.02
N HIS A 86 5.32 -11.18 -0.16
CA HIS A 86 6.67 -10.65 -0.33
C HIS A 86 7.77 -11.72 -0.37
N GLN A 87 7.54 -12.86 0.29
CA GLN A 87 8.51 -13.97 0.34
C GLN A 87 8.41 -14.90 -0.86
N LYS A 88 7.31 -14.83 -1.63
CA LYS A 88 7.00 -15.76 -2.73
C LYS A 88 7.06 -15.10 -4.11
N MET A 89 6.80 -13.79 -4.18
CA MET A 89 7.10 -12.97 -5.36
C MET A 89 8.61 -12.90 -5.57
#